data_AF-A0A6M4BPD6-F1
#
_entry.id   AF-A0A6M4BPD6-F1
#
_cell.length_a   1.000
_cell.length_b   1.000
_cell.length_c   1.000
_cell.angle_alpha   90.00
_cell.angle_beta   90.00
_cell.angle_gamma   90.00
#
_symmetry.space_group_name_H-M   'P 1'
#
loop_
_entity.id
_entity.type
_entity.pdbx_description
1 polymer ?
#
loop_
_entity_poly.entity_id
_entity_poly.type
_entity_poly.pdbx_seq_one_letter_code
_entity_poly.pdbx_strand_id
1 'polypeptide(L)'
;GLQSLVDVDLSRNLLSHIPDSISSNTLKYLNLNYNRISYVNNFTFFMLPRLTGLAVIGNRFTTIWRRSYFESNPYLDRLDLSDNMWRCDCVDENMFDFYEFITLEPNKKEESYNLICNSPINVIGQTWLEACYFTWNPTEKAGNMDNVVWFCIVMIVGLALCFVLVNGIRRSMKRRLASIQAERERQAEQVRDRLRQLRMQAEQEALCNTPDPRDLIAPPSYDE
;
A
#
# COMPACT_ATOMS: atom_id res chain seq x y z
N GLY A 1 -13.90 20.98 -54.38
CA GLY A 1 -13.32 19.94 -53.52
C GLY A 1 -11.82 20.02 -53.60
N LEU A 2 -11.12 20.03 -52.47
CA LEU A 2 -9.66 20.09 -52.41
C LEU A 2 -9.11 18.67 -52.70
N GLN A 3 -9.02 18.31 -53.97
CA GLN A 3 -8.80 16.92 -54.41
C GLN A 3 -7.41 16.35 -54.06
N SER A 4 -6.48 17.19 -53.61
CA SER A 4 -5.07 16.83 -53.36
C SER A 4 -4.61 17.04 -51.91
N LEU A 5 -5.49 17.47 -51.00
CA LEU A 5 -5.10 17.70 -49.61
C LEU A 5 -4.82 16.37 -48.91
N VAL A 6 -3.56 16.21 -48.49
CA VAL A 6 -3.07 15.04 -47.74
C VAL A 6 -3.03 15.36 -46.25
N ASP A 7 -2.55 16.54 -45.89
CA ASP A 7 -2.41 16.96 -44.50
C ASP A 7 -3.14 18.30 -44.32
N VAL A 8 -3.97 18.39 -43.29
CA VAL A 8 -4.73 19.60 -42.96
C VAL A 8 -4.46 19.95 -41.50
N ASP A 9 -3.90 21.13 -41.29
CA ASP A 9 -3.71 21.72 -39.96
C ASP A 9 -4.70 22.85 -39.75
N LEU A 10 -5.63 22.63 -38.82
CA LEU A 10 -6.62 23.59 -38.34
C LEU A 10 -6.45 23.83 -36.84
N SER A 11 -5.28 23.53 -36.29
CA SER A 11 -5.00 23.73 -34.88
C SER A 11 -5.03 25.21 -34.48
N ARG A 12 -5.29 25.47 -33.19
CA ARG A 12 -5.32 26.81 -32.58
C ARG A 12 -6.32 27.76 -33.24
N ASN A 13 -7.46 27.22 -33.66
CA ASN A 13 -8.60 27.98 -34.15
C ASN A 13 -9.72 28.01 -33.09
N LEU A 14 -10.88 28.54 -33.49
CA LEU A 14 -12.06 28.66 -32.62
C LEU A 14 -13.17 27.68 -33.03
N LEU A 15 -12.81 26.56 -33.69
CA LEU A 15 -13.79 25.59 -34.18
C LEU A 15 -14.53 24.97 -32.99
N SER A 16 -15.86 25.00 -33.03
CA SER A 16 -16.73 24.37 -32.03
C SER A 16 -17.31 23.04 -32.48
N HIS A 17 -17.31 22.78 -33.79
CA HIS A 17 -17.87 21.59 -34.40
C HIS A 17 -17.08 21.24 -35.66
N ILE A 18 -17.06 19.95 -35.99
CA ILE A 18 -16.58 19.43 -37.26
C ILE A 18 -17.83 19.17 -38.10
N PRO A 19 -17.95 19.75 -39.30
CA PRO A 19 -19.12 19.50 -40.14
C PRO A 19 -19.12 18.06 -40.67
N ASP A 20 -20.25 17.38 -40.58
CA ASP A 20 -20.43 16.00 -41.09
C ASP A 20 -20.27 15.90 -42.63
N SER A 21 -20.21 17.05 -43.33
CA SER A 21 -19.98 17.13 -44.77
C SER A 21 -18.49 17.11 -45.17
N ILE A 22 -17.56 17.00 -44.22
CA ILE A 22 -16.14 16.90 -44.53
C ILE A 22 -15.87 15.61 -45.30
N SER A 23 -15.42 15.74 -46.55
CA SER A 23 -15.15 14.61 -47.43
C SER A 23 -13.82 14.81 -48.15
N SER A 24 -13.00 13.76 -48.14
CA SER A 24 -11.75 13.73 -48.88
C SER A 24 -11.29 12.30 -49.11
N ASN A 25 -10.94 11.99 -50.35
CA ASN A 25 -10.37 10.69 -50.74
C ASN A 25 -8.84 10.68 -50.63
N THR A 26 -8.21 11.79 -50.24
CA THR A 26 -6.74 11.95 -50.18
C THR A 26 -6.22 12.34 -48.82
N LEU A 27 -7.08 12.84 -47.92
CA LEU A 27 -6.68 13.29 -46.60
C LEU A 27 -6.20 12.12 -45.74
N LYS A 28 -4.99 12.26 -45.21
CA LYS A 28 -4.30 11.32 -44.32
C LYS A 28 -4.15 11.86 -42.91
N TYR A 29 -3.85 13.15 -42.75
CA TYR A 29 -3.65 13.75 -41.43
C TYR A 29 -4.58 14.94 -41.22
N LEU A 30 -5.26 14.95 -40.07
CA LEU A 30 -6.13 16.04 -39.64
C LEU A 30 -5.73 16.49 -38.24
N ASN A 31 -5.16 17.69 -38.13
CA ASN A 31 -4.82 18.32 -36.87
C ASN A 31 -5.88 19.37 -36.49
N LEU A 32 -6.57 19.11 -35.38
CA LEU A 32 -7.62 19.95 -34.81
C LEU A 32 -7.28 20.38 -33.37
N ASN A 33 -6.00 20.32 -33.00
CA ASN A 33 -5.53 20.64 -31.66
C ASN A 33 -5.92 22.06 -31.22
N TYR A 34 -6.15 22.27 -29.93
CA TYR A 34 -6.42 23.57 -29.31
C TYR A 34 -7.58 24.33 -29.96
N ASN A 35 -8.68 23.63 -30.22
CA ASN A 35 -9.95 24.21 -30.65
C ASN A 35 -10.97 24.19 -29.49
N ARG A 36 -12.27 24.24 -29.78
CA ARG A 36 -13.35 24.22 -28.79
C ARG A 36 -14.37 23.12 -29.08
N ILE A 37 -13.93 22.05 -29.75
CA ILE A 37 -14.79 20.96 -30.17
C ILE A 37 -15.16 20.12 -28.95
N SER A 38 -16.44 19.80 -28.79
CA SER A 38 -16.93 19.05 -27.64
C SER A 38 -17.62 17.74 -28.00
N TYR A 39 -17.85 17.49 -29.29
CA TYR A 39 -18.60 16.32 -29.75
C TYR A 39 -18.18 15.87 -31.15
N VAL A 40 -18.21 14.56 -31.38
CA VAL A 40 -18.13 13.89 -32.69
C VAL A 40 -19.16 12.75 -32.73
N ASN A 41 -19.55 12.32 -33.91
CA ASN A 41 -20.50 11.24 -34.14
C ASN A 41 -19.97 10.24 -35.19
N ASN A 42 -20.80 9.26 -35.55
CA ASN A 42 -20.48 8.24 -36.54
C ASN A 42 -20.40 8.74 -37.99
N PHE A 43 -20.79 9.98 -38.28
CA PHE A 43 -20.71 10.63 -39.59
C PHE A 43 -19.52 11.58 -39.70
N THR A 44 -19.00 12.09 -38.58
CA THR A 44 -17.97 13.14 -38.54
C THR A 44 -16.71 12.80 -39.35
N PHE A 45 -16.24 11.56 -39.31
CA PHE A 45 -15.06 11.10 -40.06
C PHE A 45 -15.39 10.06 -41.14
N PHE A 46 -16.67 9.82 -41.39
CA PHE A 46 -17.15 8.75 -42.27
C PHE A 46 -16.64 8.90 -43.71
N MET A 47 -16.62 10.13 -44.23
CA MET A 47 -16.17 10.42 -45.60
C MET A 47 -14.66 10.68 -45.73
N LEU A 48 -13.85 10.14 -44.81
CA LEU A 48 -12.37 10.27 -44.80
C LEU A 48 -11.69 8.89 -44.83
N PRO A 49 -11.86 8.09 -45.90
CA PRO A 49 -11.43 6.69 -45.95
C PRO A 49 -9.90 6.48 -45.92
N ARG A 50 -9.11 7.54 -46.12
CA ARG A 50 -7.63 7.48 -46.11
C ARG A 50 -6.99 8.10 -44.89
N LEU A 51 -7.79 8.49 -43.89
CA LEU A 51 -7.30 9.08 -42.66
C LEU A 51 -6.41 8.07 -41.91
N THR A 52 -5.16 8.48 -41.65
CA THR A 52 -4.18 7.74 -40.87
C THR A 52 -3.98 8.38 -39.49
N GLY A 53 -3.94 9.71 -39.41
CA GLY A 53 -3.77 10.41 -38.14
C GLY A 53 -4.82 11.48 -37.86
N LEU A 54 -5.29 11.49 -36.61
CA LEU A 54 -6.19 12.51 -36.07
C LEU A 54 -5.64 13.03 -34.74
N ALA A 55 -5.47 14.34 -34.63
CA ALA A 55 -5.07 14.99 -33.39
C ALA A 55 -6.15 15.96 -32.94
N VAL A 56 -6.65 15.80 -31.71
CA VAL A 56 -7.69 16.65 -31.11
C VAL A 56 -7.31 17.09 -29.68
N ILE A 57 -6.02 17.26 -29.43
CA ILE A 57 -5.46 17.71 -28.15
C ILE A 57 -6.07 19.04 -27.73
N GLY A 58 -6.34 19.27 -26.45
CA GLY A 58 -6.71 20.61 -25.97
C GLY A 58 -8.09 21.07 -26.42
N ASN A 59 -9.03 20.13 -26.60
CA ASN A 59 -10.42 20.40 -26.95
C ASN A 59 -11.31 20.30 -25.70
N ARG A 60 -12.63 20.16 -25.89
CA ARG A 60 -13.63 20.18 -24.83
C ARG A 60 -14.43 18.87 -24.76
N PHE A 61 -13.82 17.76 -25.19
CA PHE A 61 -14.49 16.46 -25.10
C PHE A 61 -14.63 16.02 -23.65
N THR A 62 -15.84 15.56 -23.31
CA THR A 62 -16.15 15.01 -21.97
C THR A 62 -16.62 13.57 -22.04
N THR A 63 -17.26 13.18 -23.14
CA THR A 63 -17.82 11.84 -23.34
C THR A 63 -16.90 11.00 -24.20
N ILE A 64 -16.66 9.76 -23.76
CA ILE A 64 -15.87 8.77 -24.51
C ILE A 64 -16.51 8.52 -25.87
N TRP A 65 -15.69 8.33 -26.90
CA TRP A 65 -16.14 8.04 -28.25
C TRP A 65 -16.45 6.55 -28.41
N ARG A 66 -17.22 6.20 -29.44
CA ARG A 66 -17.46 4.79 -29.78
C ARG A 66 -16.47 4.35 -30.84
N ARG A 67 -16.02 3.10 -30.75
CA ARG A 67 -15.23 2.46 -31.80
C ARG A 67 -15.90 2.54 -33.18
N SER A 68 -17.24 2.45 -33.21
CA SER A 68 -18.02 2.54 -34.46
C SER A 68 -17.86 3.86 -35.20
N TYR A 69 -17.40 4.93 -34.55
CA TYR A 69 -17.15 6.22 -35.21
C TYR A 69 -15.99 6.15 -36.22
N PHE A 70 -15.16 5.10 -36.14
CA PHE A 70 -13.98 4.91 -36.97
C PHE A 70 -14.11 3.73 -37.95
N GLU A 71 -15.30 3.15 -38.13
CA GLU A 71 -15.53 2.01 -39.03
C GLU A 71 -15.11 2.30 -40.48
N SER A 72 -15.21 3.56 -40.92
CA SER A 72 -14.81 3.99 -42.27
C SER A 72 -13.37 4.49 -42.37
N ASN A 73 -12.57 4.38 -41.30
CA ASN A 73 -11.18 4.85 -41.25
C ASN A 73 -10.22 3.67 -40.98
N PRO A 74 -10.12 2.67 -41.90
CA PRO A 74 -9.39 1.42 -41.64
C PRO A 74 -7.87 1.60 -41.50
N TYR A 75 -7.33 2.75 -41.93
CA TYR A 75 -5.90 3.06 -41.88
C TYR A 75 -5.52 3.95 -40.69
N LEU A 76 -6.47 4.29 -39.81
CA LEU A 76 -6.21 5.17 -38.66
C LEU A 76 -5.22 4.48 -37.71
N ASP A 77 -4.02 5.03 -37.58
CA ASP A 77 -2.92 4.53 -36.76
C ASP A 77 -2.52 5.51 -35.66
N ARG A 78 -2.69 6.83 -35.87
CA ARG A 78 -2.42 7.87 -34.86
C ARG A 78 -3.70 8.51 -34.37
N LEU A 79 -3.88 8.53 -33.05
CA LEU A 79 -5.04 9.16 -32.43
C LEU A 79 -4.63 9.80 -31.11
N ASP A 80 -4.46 11.13 -31.11
CA ASP A 80 -4.13 11.89 -29.91
C ASP A 80 -5.37 12.60 -29.35
N LEU A 81 -5.74 12.19 -28.14
CA LEU A 81 -6.93 12.62 -27.39
C LEU A 81 -6.57 13.38 -26.11
N SER A 82 -5.29 13.71 -25.92
CA SER A 82 -4.77 14.32 -24.70
C SER A 82 -5.39 15.68 -24.40
N ASP A 83 -5.27 16.15 -23.15
CA ASP A 83 -5.71 17.49 -22.75
C ASP A 83 -7.20 17.78 -23.10
N ASN A 84 -8.07 16.84 -22.74
CA ASN A 84 -9.52 16.97 -22.85
C ASN A 84 -10.17 16.69 -21.48
N MET A 85 -11.45 17.01 -21.33
CA MET A 85 -12.18 16.95 -20.06
C MET A 85 -12.89 15.60 -19.85
N TRP A 86 -12.20 14.49 -20.15
CA TRP A 86 -12.79 13.14 -20.18
C TRP A 86 -13.45 12.75 -18.86
N ARG A 87 -14.71 12.31 -18.94
CA ARG A 87 -15.45 11.68 -17.85
C ARG A 87 -15.22 10.16 -17.92
N CYS A 88 -14.60 9.62 -16.89
CA CYS A 88 -14.31 8.21 -16.76
C CYS A 88 -15.47 7.48 -16.06
N ASP A 89 -16.43 7.04 -16.86
CA ASP A 89 -17.53 6.19 -16.41
C ASP A 89 -17.19 4.72 -16.64
N CYS A 90 -16.44 4.13 -15.71
CA CYS A 90 -15.83 2.82 -15.89
C CYS A 90 -16.84 1.65 -16.05
N VAL A 91 -18.10 1.88 -15.68
CA VAL A 91 -19.20 0.90 -15.82
C VAL A 91 -19.76 0.91 -17.25
N ASP A 92 -19.53 1.98 -18.02
CA ASP A 92 -19.93 2.06 -19.41
C ASP A 92 -19.09 1.10 -20.27
N GLU A 93 -19.76 0.13 -20.89
CA GLU A 93 -19.15 -0.84 -21.81
C GLU A 93 -18.43 -0.13 -22.98
N ASN A 94 -18.95 1.02 -23.43
CA ASN A 94 -18.32 1.79 -24.50
C ASN A 94 -16.93 2.30 -24.10
N MET A 95 -16.72 2.60 -22.81
CA MET A 95 -15.44 3.11 -22.35
C MET A 95 -14.36 2.03 -22.41
N PHE A 96 -14.70 0.79 -22.03
CA PHE A 96 -13.78 -0.32 -22.12
C PHE A 96 -13.48 -0.69 -23.58
N ASP A 97 -14.51 -0.84 -24.43
CA ASP A 97 -14.30 -1.14 -25.87
C ASP A 97 -13.46 -0.05 -26.57
N PHE A 98 -13.71 1.23 -26.26
CA PHE A 98 -12.91 2.31 -26.82
C PHE A 98 -11.48 2.32 -26.28
N TYR A 99 -11.28 2.04 -24.99
CA TYR A 99 -9.96 1.87 -24.40
C TYR A 99 -9.18 0.73 -25.08
N GLU A 100 -9.81 -0.43 -25.29
CA GLU A 100 -9.19 -1.56 -26.01
C GLU A 100 -8.82 -1.17 -27.43
N PHE A 101 -9.74 -0.48 -28.14
CA PHE A 101 -9.50 -0.02 -29.52
C PHE A 101 -8.27 0.89 -29.64
N ILE A 102 -8.02 1.77 -28.67
CA ILE A 102 -6.92 2.74 -28.74
C ILE A 102 -5.61 2.25 -28.11
N THR A 103 -5.66 1.30 -27.16
CA THR A 103 -4.47 0.90 -26.38
C THR A 103 -3.94 -0.50 -26.66
N LEU A 104 -4.78 -1.44 -27.10
CA LEU A 104 -4.40 -2.84 -27.26
C LEU A 104 -4.02 -3.19 -28.70
N GLU A 105 -3.06 -4.10 -28.86
CA GLU A 105 -2.72 -4.68 -30.16
C GLU A 105 -3.90 -5.50 -30.72
N PRO A 106 -4.11 -5.53 -32.06
CA PRO A 106 -3.29 -4.97 -33.12
C PRO A 106 -3.63 -3.50 -33.48
N ASN A 107 -4.61 -2.89 -32.80
CA ASN A 107 -5.16 -1.59 -33.19
C ASN A 107 -4.59 -0.42 -32.40
N LYS A 108 -3.64 -0.67 -31.48
CA LYS A 108 -2.96 0.32 -30.64
C LYS A 108 -2.62 1.56 -31.46
N LYS A 109 -3.19 2.69 -31.06
CA LYS A 109 -2.93 3.98 -31.70
C LYS A 109 -1.67 4.58 -31.12
N GLU A 110 -0.80 5.12 -31.97
CA GLU A 110 0.30 5.96 -31.50
C GLU A 110 -0.29 7.19 -30.80
N GLU A 111 0.39 7.67 -29.76
CA GLU A 111 0.01 8.91 -29.02
C GLU A 111 -1.29 8.83 -28.21
N SER A 112 -1.94 7.65 -28.12
CA SER A 112 -3.12 7.43 -27.26
C SER A 112 -2.78 7.14 -25.79
N TYR A 113 -1.50 7.24 -25.42
CA TYR A 113 -1.03 6.92 -24.07
C TYR A 113 -1.37 8.05 -23.09
N ASN A 114 -1.67 7.68 -21.84
CA ASN A 114 -1.88 8.62 -20.73
C ASN A 114 -3.11 9.52 -20.85
N LEU A 115 -4.24 8.99 -21.33
CA LEU A 115 -5.51 9.70 -21.20
C LEU A 115 -5.91 9.83 -19.73
N ILE A 116 -6.15 11.06 -19.32
CA ILE A 116 -6.43 11.42 -17.92
C ILE A 116 -7.93 11.63 -17.74
N CYS A 117 -8.42 11.22 -16.57
CA CYS A 117 -9.77 11.50 -16.12
C CYS A 117 -9.88 12.91 -15.52
N ASN A 118 -10.88 13.67 -15.94
CA ASN A 118 -11.23 14.97 -15.36
C ASN A 118 -12.53 14.92 -14.54
N SER A 119 -13.24 13.79 -14.59
CA SER A 119 -14.46 13.52 -13.82
C SER A 119 -14.68 12.01 -13.75
N PRO A 120 -15.32 11.46 -12.71
CA PRO A 120 -15.76 12.10 -11.46
C PRO A 120 -14.61 12.50 -10.51
N ILE A 121 -14.92 13.26 -9.45
CA ILE A 121 -13.92 13.90 -8.57
C ILE A 121 -12.94 12.92 -7.90
N ASN A 122 -13.37 11.69 -7.69
CA ASN A 122 -12.59 10.63 -7.04
C ASN A 122 -11.47 10.05 -7.92
N VAL A 123 -11.46 10.34 -9.23
CA VAL A 123 -10.46 9.83 -10.18
C VAL A 123 -9.78 10.95 -10.97
N ILE A 124 -9.96 12.23 -10.58
CA ILE A 124 -9.32 13.36 -11.28
C ILE A 124 -7.80 13.19 -11.27
N GLY A 125 -7.19 13.37 -12.44
CA GLY A 125 -5.74 13.29 -12.61
C GLY A 125 -5.19 11.88 -12.76
N GLN A 126 -6.01 10.84 -12.57
CA GLN A 126 -5.63 9.46 -12.83
C GLN A 126 -5.73 9.14 -14.31
N THR A 127 -4.92 8.20 -14.79
CA THR A 127 -5.10 7.65 -16.13
C THR A 127 -6.39 6.84 -16.23
N TRP A 128 -6.96 6.67 -17.43
CA TRP A 128 -8.16 5.85 -17.63
C TRP A 128 -7.97 4.42 -17.09
N LEU A 129 -6.80 3.82 -17.33
CA LEU A 129 -6.50 2.48 -16.84
C LEU A 129 -6.48 2.43 -15.32
N GLU A 130 -5.81 3.36 -14.64
CA GLU A 130 -5.77 3.39 -13.16
C GLU A 130 -7.16 3.62 -12.57
N ALA A 131 -7.91 4.58 -13.12
CA ALA A 131 -9.24 4.93 -12.65
C ALA A 131 -10.23 3.76 -12.77
N CYS A 132 -10.12 2.98 -13.85
CA CYS A 132 -11.05 1.91 -14.17
C CYS A 132 -10.52 0.49 -13.90
N TYR A 133 -9.29 0.37 -13.39
CA TYR A 133 -8.58 -0.90 -13.24
C TYR A 133 -9.40 -2.00 -12.56
N PHE A 134 -9.94 -1.71 -11.37
CA PHE A 134 -10.71 -2.67 -10.58
C PHE A 134 -12.10 -2.98 -11.15
N THR A 135 -12.66 -2.08 -11.98
CA THR A 135 -13.93 -2.31 -12.66
C THR A 135 -13.75 -3.22 -13.86
N TRP A 136 -12.67 -3.01 -14.64
CA TRP A 136 -12.34 -3.82 -15.80
C TRP A 136 -11.70 -5.17 -15.43
N ASN A 137 -11.02 -5.27 -14.28
CA ASN A 137 -10.38 -6.49 -13.77
C ASN A 137 -10.93 -6.91 -12.39
N PRO A 138 -12.19 -7.40 -12.31
CA PRO A 138 -12.85 -7.69 -11.03
C PRO A 138 -12.23 -8.87 -10.25
N THR A 139 -11.54 -9.80 -10.91
CA THR A 139 -10.93 -10.98 -10.28
C THR A 139 -9.78 -10.62 -9.32
N GLU A 140 -9.06 -9.53 -9.56
CA GLU A 140 -7.99 -9.07 -8.67
C GLU A 140 -8.50 -8.41 -7.39
N LYS A 141 -9.72 -7.85 -7.42
CA LYS A 141 -10.34 -7.22 -6.25
C LYS A 141 -10.61 -8.24 -5.13
N ALA A 142 -10.97 -9.46 -5.50
CA ALA A 142 -11.28 -10.53 -4.54
C ALA A 142 -10.00 -11.13 -3.92
N GLY A 143 -8.99 -11.44 -4.73
CA GLY A 143 -7.77 -12.09 -4.25
C GLY A 143 -6.97 -11.26 -3.23
N ASN A 144 -6.93 -9.94 -3.41
CA ASN A 144 -6.19 -9.08 -2.47
C ASN A 144 -6.85 -8.96 -1.09
N MET A 145 -8.19 -8.91 -1.03
CA MET A 145 -8.87 -8.82 0.26
C MET A 145 -8.65 -10.09 1.08
N ASP A 146 -8.79 -11.27 0.47
CA ASP A 146 -8.63 -12.54 1.17
C ASP A 146 -7.21 -12.72 1.70
N ASN A 147 -6.20 -12.39 0.89
CA ASN A 147 -4.80 -12.47 1.30
C ASN A 147 -4.50 -11.51 2.47
N VAL A 148 -4.95 -10.26 2.40
CA VAL A 148 -4.73 -9.25 3.45
C VAL A 148 -5.41 -9.68 4.76
N VAL A 149 -6.64 -10.18 4.69
CA VAL A 149 -7.35 -10.72 5.86
C VAL A 149 -6.58 -11.88 6.48
N TRP A 150 -6.08 -12.81 5.66
CA TRP A 150 -5.29 -13.95 6.13
C TRP A 150 -3.98 -13.50 6.80
N PHE A 151 -3.26 -12.54 6.22
CA PHE A 151 -2.06 -11.95 6.83
C PHE A 151 -2.34 -11.30 8.19
N CYS A 152 -3.43 -10.53 8.30
CA CYS A 152 -3.85 -9.92 9.56
C CYS A 152 -4.15 -10.97 10.64
N ILE A 153 -4.84 -12.06 10.27
CA ILE A 153 -5.13 -13.17 11.20
C ILE A 153 -3.83 -13.82 11.70
N VAL A 154 -2.90 -14.15 10.80
CA VAL A 154 -1.60 -14.73 11.17
C VAL A 154 -0.83 -13.80 12.10
N MET A 155 -0.80 -12.50 11.81
CA MET A 155 -0.12 -11.52 12.65
C MET A 155 -0.73 -11.44 14.05
N ILE A 156 -2.07 -11.41 14.16
CA ILE A 156 -2.78 -11.38 15.45
C ILE A 156 -2.52 -12.65 16.25
N VAL A 157 -2.61 -13.83 15.61
CA VAL A 157 -2.33 -15.12 16.26
C VAL A 157 -0.88 -15.18 16.74
N GLY A 158 0.07 -14.73 15.90
CA GLY A 158 1.48 -14.65 16.26
C GLY A 158 1.72 -13.77 17.49
N LEU A 159 1.12 -12.58 17.52
CA LEU A 159 1.19 -11.66 18.66
C LEU A 159 0.57 -12.27 19.93
N ALA A 160 -0.57 -12.95 19.82
CA ALA A 160 -1.21 -13.62 20.94
C ALA A 160 -0.34 -14.75 21.50
N LEU A 161 0.28 -15.57 20.62
CA LEU A 161 1.21 -16.62 21.03
C LEU A 161 2.45 -16.04 21.72
N CYS A 162 3.04 -14.97 21.17
CA CYS A 162 4.15 -14.26 21.80
C CYS A 162 3.76 -13.72 23.18
N PHE A 163 2.56 -13.14 23.31
CA PHE A 163 2.08 -12.62 24.59
C PHE A 163 1.92 -13.74 25.63
N VAL A 164 1.33 -14.88 25.25
CA VAL A 164 1.20 -16.04 26.14
C VAL A 164 2.56 -16.60 26.54
N LEU A 165 3.49 -16.72 25.58
CA LEU A 165 4.85 -17.20 25.84
C LEU A 165 5.61 -16.27 26.79
N VAL A 166 5.61 -14.95 26.55
CA VAL A 166 6.28 -13.98 27.41
C VAL A 166 5.70 -14.01 28.83
N ASN A 167 4.38 -14.06 28.97
CA ASN A 167 3.74 -14.17 30.28
C ASN A 167 4.04 -15.50 30.96
N GLY A 168 4.10 -16.61 30.21
CA GLY A 168 4.47 -17.93 30.69
C GLY A 168 5.92 -17.96 31.21
N ILE A 169 6.86 -17.43 30.44
CA ILE A 169 8.27 -17.28 30.83
C ILE A 169 8.37 -16.40 32.08
N ARG A 170 7.70 -15.24 32.09
CA ARG A 170 7.70 -14.33 33.24
C ARG A 170 7.17 -15.01 34.50
N ARG A 171 6.09 -15.80 34.38
CA ARG A 171 5.51 -16.56 35.51
C ARG A 171 6.44 -17.67 35.98
N SER A 172 7.08 -18.39 35.06
CA SER A 172 8.08 -19.41 35.36
C SER A 172 9.30 -18.82 36.07
N MET A 173 9.85 -17.72 35.56
CA MET A 173 10.98 -17.01 36.15
C MET A 173 10.64 -16.49 37.56
N LYS A 174 9.45 -15.91 37.77
CA LYS A 174 8.98 -15.51 39.11
C LYS A 174 8.92 -16.70 40.07
N ARG A 175 8.38 -17.84 39.64
CA ARG A 175 8.34 -19.06 40.47
C ARG A 175 9.74 -19.57 40.83
N ARG A 176 10.67 -19.59 39.86
CA ARG A 176 12.06 -19.98 40.08
C ARG A 176 12.80 -19.04 41.03
N LEU A 177 12.59 -17.73 40.88
CA LEU A 177 13.20 -16.74 41.78
C LEU A 177 12.69 -16.91 43.22
N ALA A 178 11.38 -17.10 43.38
CA ALA A 178 10.78 -17.35 44.69
C ALA A 178 11.28 -18.64 45.35
N SER A 179 11.46 -19.73 44.58
CA SER A 179 12.01 -20.98 45.14
C SER A 179 13.46 -20.81 45.58
N ILE A 180 14.29 -20.11 44.81
CA ILE A 180 15.69 -19.82 45.16
C ILE A 180 15.76 -18.93 46.41
N GLN A 181 14.89 -17.92 46.54
CA GLN A 181 14.83 -17.07 47.72
C GLN A 181 14.44 -17.86 48.98
N ALA A 182 13.41 -18.71 48.89
CA ALA A 182 12.99 -19.56 50.00
C ALA A 182 14.09 -20.53 50.45
N GLU A 183 14.87 -21.07 49.51
CA GLU A 183 15.99 -21.96 49.83
C GLU A 183 17.13 -21.21 50.55
N ARG A 184 17.47 -20.00 50.09
CA ARG A 184 18.44 -19.13 50.77
C ARG A 184 18.00 -18.74 52.18
N GLU A 185 16.72 -18.45 52.38
CA GLU A 185 16.17 -18.14 53.71
C GLU A 185 16.31 -19.32 54.68
N ARG A 186 15.97 -20.54 54.23
CA ARG A 186 16.15 -21.76 55.04
C ARG A 186 17.62 -22.01 55.39
N GLN A 187 18.53 -21.81 54.44
CA GLN A 187 19.98 -21.94 54.70
C GLN A 187 20.46 -20.89 55.72
N ALA A 188 20.03 -19.64 55.58
CA ALA A 188 20.38 -18.58 56.51
C ALA A 188 19.86 -18.86 57.93
N GLU A 189 18.64 -19.40 58.05
CA GLU A 189 18.05 -19.79 59.33
C GLU A 189 18.83 -20.94 59.99
N GLN A 190 19.16 -21.99 59.24
CA GLN A 190 19.99 -23.10 59.74
C GLN A 190 21.38 -22.65 60.21
N VAL A 191 22.03 -21.75 59.46
CA VAL A 191 23.34 -21.18 59.85
C VAL A 191 23.19 -20.36 61.13
N ARG A 192 22.12 -19.56 61.25
CA ARG A 192 21.85 -18.75 62.44
C ARG A 192 21.63 -19.61 63.69
N ASP A 193 20.90 -20.72 63.57
CA ASP A 193 20.66 -21.62 64.70
C ASP A 193 21.92 -22.39 65.12
N ARG A 194 22.74 -22.84 64.16
CA ARG A 194 24.07 -23.40 64.48
C ARG A 194 24.94 -22.40 65.22
N LEU A 195 24.97 -21.14 64.78
CA LEU A 195 25.74 -20.09 65.43
C LEU A 195 25.25 -19.83 66.87
N ARG A 196 23.93 -19.86 67.10
CA ARG A 196 23.34 -19.77 68.46
C ARG A 196 23.79 -20.91 69.37
N GLN A 197 23.77 -22.15 68.88
CA GLN A 197 24.22 -23.32 69.65
C GLN A 197 25.71 -23.23 70.00
N LEU A 198 26.56 -22.88 69.03
CA LEU A 198 28.00 -22.69 69.27
C LEU A 198 28.25 -21.59 70.30
N ARG A 199 27.49 -20.49 70.24
CA ARG A 199 27.60 -19.41 71.23
C ARG A 199 27.24 -19.86 72.64
N MET A 200 26.15 -20.62 72.80
CA MET A 200 25.77 -21.16 74.12
C MET A 200 26.82 -22.15 74.67
N GLN A 201 27.38 -23.02 73.81
CA GLN A 201 28.48 -23.91 74.22
C GLN A 201 29.71 -23.12 74.70
N ALA A 202 30.12 -22.10 73.95
CA ALA A 202 31.26 -21.26 74.33
C ALA A 202 31.02 -20.50 75.64
N GLU A 203 29.81 -19.96 75.87
CA GLU A 203 29.45 -19.30 77.13
C GLU A 203 29.45 -20.28 78.31
N GLN A 204 29.00 -21.52 78.11
CA GLN A 204 29.00 -22.53 79.16
C GLN A 204 30.39 -23.09 79.47
N GLU A 205 31.24 -23.28 78.47
CA GLU A 205 32.66 -23.59 78.66
C GLU A 205 33.38 -22.46 79.41
N ALA A 206 33.10 -21.20 79.07
CA ALA A 206 33.66 -20.05 79.78
C ALA A 206 33.23 -20.01 81.25
N LEU A 207 31.96 -20.31 81.56
CA LEU A 207 31.45 -20.41 82.94
C LEU A 207 32.05 -21.60 83.72
N CYS A 208 32.29 -22.74 83.06
CA CYS A 208 32.90 -23.90 83.73
C CYS A 208 34.40 -23.69 83.99
N ASN A 209 35.05 -22.92 83.11
CA ASN A 209 36.47 -22.56 83.21
C ASN A 209 36.71 -21.25 83.98
N THR A 210 35.69 -20.65 84.65
CA THR A 210 35.98 -19.51 85.52
C THR A 210 36.78 -19.97 86.72
N PRO A 211 37.91 -19.31 87.05
CA PRO A 211 38.71 -19.66 88.22
C PRO A 211 37.87 -19.58 89.50
N ASP A 212 38.02 -20.57 90.40
CA ASP A 212 37.36 -20.55 91.71
C ASP A 212 37.82 -19.27 92.46
N PRO A 213 36.90 -18.45 93.03
CA PRO A 213 37.25 -17.28 93.84
C PRO A 213 38.29 -17.57 94.94
N ARG A 214 38.44 -18.82 95.36
CA ARG A 214 39.45 -19.27 96.33
C ARG A 214 40.86 -19.42 95.75
N ASP A 215 41.00 -19.68 94.45
CA ASP A 215 42.29 -19.73 93.75
C ASP A 215 42.85 -18.33 93.44
N LEU A 216 42.03 -17.29 93.59
CA LEU A 216 42.43 -15.88 93.54
C LEU A 216 43.02 -15.37 94.87
N ILE A 217 43.01 -16.18 95.93
CA ILE A 217 43.66 -15.85 97.20
C ILE A 217 45.15 -16.22 97.07
N ALA A 218 46.01 -15.21 96.95
CA ALA A 218 47.46 -15.40 96.96
C ALA A 218 47.88 -16.12 98.26
N PRO A 219 48.77 -17.13 98.19
CA PRO A 219 49.27 -17.80 99.39
C PRO A 219 49.96 -16.78 100.32
N PRO A 220 49.88 -16.96 101.65
CA PRO A 220 50.41 -16.00 102.61
C PRO A 220 51.92 -15.81 102.38
N SER A 221 52.31 -14.55 102.16
CA SER A 221 53.69 -14.10 102.11
C SER A 221 54.31 -14.25 103.50
N TYR A 222 55.31 -15.12 103.62
CA TYR A 222 56.18 -15.15 104.79
C TYR A 222 57.36 -14.22 104.51
N ASP A 223 57.40 -13.08 105.19
CA ASP A 223 58.61 -12.30 105.43
C ASP A 223 58.88 -12.27 106.94
N GLU A 224 60.17 -12.31 107.25
CA GLU A 224 60.83 -12.45 108.57
C GLU A 224 60.45 -11.39 109.63
#